data_AF-A0A954GM48-F1
#
_entry.id   AF-A0A954GM48-F1
#
_cell.length_a   1.000
_cell.length_b   1.000
_cell.length_c   1.000
_cell.angle_alpha   90.00
_cell.angle_beta   90.00
_cell.angle_gamma   90.00
#
_symmetry.space_group_name_H-M   'P 1'
#
loop_
_entity.id
_entity.type
_entity.pdbx_description
1 polymer ?
#
loop_
_entity_poly.entity_id
_entity_poly.type
_entity_poly.pdbx_seq_one_letter_code
_entity_poly.pdbx_strand_id
1 'polypeptide(L)'
;MTPMIDIVFLLLIFFMTVSQVSEANKVRLELPKLEGEEELKPATITINVDAEEKIIVTGLTLELAELISLVSAELQRVGDDPSRVNVVIRADRNGKSGPVNRIVSALGRMQI
;
A
#
# COMPACT_ATOMS: atom_id res chain seq x y z
N MET A 1 47.14 -29.36 25.94
CA MET A 1 46.24 -28.99 24.83
C MET A 1 44.77 -29.40 25.07
N THR A 2 44.45 -30.15 26.13
CA THR A 2 43.07 -30.44 26.58
C THR A 2 42.22 -29.20 26.94
N PRO A 3 42.74 -28.08 27.48
CA PRO A 3 41.88 -26.98 27.95
C PRO A 3 41.13 -26.21 26.85
N MET A 4 41.69 -26.13 25.63
CA MET A 4 41.05 -25.37 24.55
C MET A 4 39.80 -26.07 23.99
N ILE A 5 39.82 -27.40 23.93
CA ILE A 5 38.68 -28.18 23.40
C ILE A 5 37.48 -28.04 24.35
N ASP A 6 37.73 -28.10 25.66
CA ASP A 6 36.69 -27.98 26.67
C ASP A 6 36.00 -26.60 26.66
N ILE A 7 36.77 -25.53 26.48
CA ILE A 7 36.22 -24.17 26.40
C ILE A 7 35.35 -24.00 25.15
N VAL A 8 35.81 -24.50 23.99
CA VAL A 8 35.01 -24.43 22.75
C VAL A 8 33.73 -25.27 22.88
N PHE A 9 33.82 -26.46 23.49
CA PHE A 9 32.65 -27.31 23.72
C PHE A 9 31.63 -26.65 24.65
N LEU A 10 32.08 -26.03 25.74
CA LEU A 10 31.21 -25.30 26.66
C LEU A 10 30.55 -24.08 25.98
N LEU A 11 31.28 -23.37 25.10
CA LEU A 11 30.72 -22.27 24.32
C LEU A 11 29.64 -22.75 23.35
N LEU A 12 29.82 -23.90 22.69
CA LEU A 12 28.82 -24.46 21.79
C LEU A 12 27.54 -24.86 22.53
N ILE A 13 27.67 -25.50 23.70
CA ILE A 13 26.52 -25.85 24.55
C ILE A 13 25.79 -24.58 25.02
N PHE A 14 26.55 -23.56 25.43
CA PHE A 14 25.99 -22.27 25.84
C PHE A 14 25.20 -21.62 24.70
N PHE A 15 25.79 -21.50 23.51
CA PHE A 15 25.13 -20.92 22.34
C PHE A 15 23.88 -21.69 21.94
N MET A 16 23.95 -23.03 21.88
CA MET A 16 22.81 -23.87 21.54
C MET A 16 21.67 -23.69 22.55
N THR A 17 21.99 -23.67 23.85
CA THR A 17 20.98 -23.53 24.92
C THR A 17 20.35 -22.13 24.93
N VAL A 18 21.14 -21.07 24.82
CA VAL A 18 20.65 -19.68 24.79
C VAL A 18 19.82 -19.40 23.53
N SER A 19 20.20 -19.94 22.38
CA SER A 19 19.44 -19.78 21.14
C SER A 19 18.05 -20.41 21.25
N GLN A 20 17.93 -21.60 21.83
CA GLN A 20 16.63 -22.25 22.03
C GLN A 20 15.74 -21.49 23.03
N VAL A 21 16.32 -20.91 24.09
CA VAL A 21 15.57 -20.08 25.05
C VAL A 21 15.10 -18.76 24.41
N SER A 22 15.90 -18.16 23.53
CA SER A 22 15.53 -16.95 22.77
C SER A 22 14.36 -17.20 21.82
N GLU A 23 14.33 -18.36 21.17
CA GLU A 23 13.23 -18.74 20.28
C GLU A 23 11.95 -19.09 21.03
N ALA A 24 12.06 -19.76 22.19
CA ALA A 24 10.91 -20.09 23.04
C ALA A 24 10.23 -18.85 23.66
N ASN A 25 10.95 -17.74 23.83
CA ASN A 25 10.39 -16.48 24.35
C ASN A 25 9.76 -15.59 23.26
N LYS A 26 9.77 -15.99 21.99
CA LYS A 26 8.98 -15.30 20.95
C LYS A 26 7.53 -15.73 21.05
N VAL A 27 6.83 -15.19 22.06
CA VAL A 27 5.37 -15.22 22.06
C VAL A 27 4.92 -14.51 20.79
N ARG A 28 4.28 -15.25 19.86
CA ARG A 28 3.51 -14.65 18.77
C ARG A 28 2.35 -13.93 19.42
N LEU A 29 2.57 -12.68 19.79
CA LEU A 29 1.51 -11.78 20.22
C LEU A 29 0.68 -11.48 18.98
N GLU A 30 -0.43 -12.19 18.83
CA GLU A 30 -1.50 -11.75 17.96
C GLU A 30 -2.07 -10.48 18.59
N LEU A 31 -1.61 -9.34 18.08
CA LEU A 31 -2.10 -8.03 18.48
C LEU A 31 -3.63 -8.06 18.35
N PRO A 32 -4.39 -7.83 19.44
CA PRO A 32 -5.84 -7.78 19.35
C PRO A 32 -6.19 -6.61 18.44
N LYS A 33 -6.81 -6.90 17.30
CA LYS A 33 -7.42 -5.86 16.47
C LYS A 33 -8.62 -5.34 17.25
N LEU A 34 -8.58 -4.09 17.68
CA LEU A 34 -9.69 -3.43 18.34
C LEU A 34 -10.87 -3.41 17.35
N GLU A 35 -12.02 -3.95 17.76
CA GLU A 35 -13.29 -3.80 17.04
C GLU A 35 -13.65 -2.30 17.00
N GLY A 36 -13.21 -1.59 15.97
CA GLY A 36 -13.46 -0.15 15.82
C GLY A 36 -12.39 0.62 15.08
N GLU A 37 -11.17 0.09 14.98
CA GLU A 37 -10.17 0.57 14.03
C GLU A 37 -10.29 -0.26 12.75
N GLU A 38 -11.41 -0.08 12.03
CA GLU A 38 -11.23 0.00 10.60
C GLU A 38 -10.31 1.21 10.40
N GLU A 39 -9.01 0.98 10.18
CA GLU A 39 -8.24 1.91 9.37
C GLU A 39 -9.15 2.19 8.19
N LEU A 40 -9.74 3.38 8.14
CA LEU A 40 -10.56 3.84 7.04
C LEU A 40 -9.59 3.92 5.87
N LYS A 41 -9.34 2.76 5.25
CA LYS A 41 -8.38 2.63 4.17
C LYS A 41 -8.85 3.64 3.14
N PRO A 42 -7.97 4.58 2.75
CA PRO A 42 -8.38 5.61 1.84
C PRO A 42 -8.98 4.95 0.61
N ALA A 43 -10.16 5.44 0.21
CA ALA A 43 -10.88 4.91 -0.93
C ALA A 43 -9.94 4.95 -2.13
N THR A 44 -9.49 3.78 -2.59
CA THR A 44 -8.48 3.71 -3.64
C THR A 44 -9.18 3.68 -4.98
N ILE A 45 -9.04 4.76 -5.74
CA ILE A 45 -9.56 4.86 -7.11
C ILE A 45 -8.41 4.53 -8.05
N THR A 46 -8.55 3.43 -8.81
CA THR A 46 -7.57 3.08 -9.85
C THR A 46 -8.04 3.56 -11.21
N ILE A 47 -7.27 4.46 -11.82
CA ILE A 47 -7.52 5.03 -13.13
C ILE A 47 -6.55 4.38 -14.11
N ASN A 48 -7.06 3.63 -15.08
CA ASN A 48 -6.24 3.05 -16.13
C ASN A 48 -6.32 3.92 -17.38
N VAL A 49 -5.20 4.12 -18.07
CA VAL A 49 -5.13 4.85 -19.33
C VAL A 49 -4.52 3.92 -20.38
N ASP A 50 -5.27 3.61 -21.43
CA ASP A 50 -4.80 2.73 -22.50
C ASP A 50 -3.94 3.47 -23.54
N ALA A 51 -3.41 2.72 -24.52
CA ALA A 51 -2.63 3.29 -25.62
C ALA A 51 -3.45 4.13 -26.62
N GLU A 52 -4.78 3.95 -26.64
CA GLU A 52 -5.75 4.72 -27.45
C GLU A 52 -6.25 5.99 -26.73
N GLU A 53 -5.63 6.37 -25.61
CA GLU A 53 -5.99 7.51 -24.76
C GLU A 53 -7.34 7.38 -24.04
N LYS A 54 -7.89 6.16 -23.92
CA LYS A 54 -9.14 5.90 -23.18
C LYS A 54 -8.86 5.76 -21.69
N ILE A 55 -9.74 6.38 -20.88
CA ILE A 55 -9.69 6.31 -19.43
C ILE A 55 -10.63 5.19 -18.98
N ILE A 56 -10.11 4.24 -18.21
CA ILE A 56 -10.85 3.07 -17.75
C ILE A 56 -10.79 3.00 -16.22
N VAL A 57 -11.93 3.11 -15.57
CA VAL A 57 -12.09 3.01 -14.11
C VAL A 57 -13.05 1.88 -13.80
N THR A 58 -12.62 0.92 -12.97
CA THR A 58 -13.44 -0.25 -12.59
C THR A 58 -13.98 -1.04 -13.81
N GLY A 59 -13.24 -1.03 -14.92
CA GLY A 59 -13.62 -1.71 -16.17
C GLY A 59 -14.59 -0.94 -17.05
N LEU A 60 -15.00 0.27 -16.66
CA LEU A 60 -15.82 1.17 -17.46
C LEU A 60 -14.94 2.21 -18.15
N THR A 61 -15.11 2.38 -19.46
CA THR A 61 -14.51 3.49 -20.19
C THR A 61 -15.27 4.75 -19.86
N LEU A 62 -14.58 5.75 -19.32
CA LEU A 62 -15.14 7.03 -18.90
C LEU A 62 -14.50 8.17 -19.69
N GLU A 63 -15.28 9.22 -19.92
CA GLU A 63 -14.73 10.50 -20.38
C GLU A 63 -14.10 11.27 -19.21
N LEU A 64 -13.21 12.23 -19.53
CA LEU A 64 -12.53 13.02 -18.51
C LEU A 64 -13.50 13.75 -17.55
N ALA A 65 -14.63 14.23 -18.07
CA ALA A 65 -15.66 14.89 -17.26
C ALA A 65 -16.36 13.93 -16.28
N GLU A 66 -16.57 12.68 -16.68
CA GLU A 66 -17.16 11.64 -15.85
C GLU A 66 -16.19 11.17 -14.77
N LEU A 67 -14.90 11.06 -15.12
CA LEU A 67 -13.85 10.78 -14.14
C LEU A 67 -13.83 11.83 -13.02
N ILE A 68 -13.84 13.12 -13.38
CA ILE A 68 -13.84 14.21 -12.41
C ILE A 68 -15.08 14.14 -11.50
N SER A 69 -16.24 13.83 -12.09
CA SER A 69 -17.50 13.69 -11.35
C SER A 69 -17.49 12.49 -10.39
N LEU A 70 -16.85 11.39 -10.79
CA LEU A 70 -16.70 10.20 -9.97
C LEU A 70 -15.76 10.45 -8.79
N VAL A 71 -14.62 11.12 -9.04
CA VAL A 71 -13.66 11.47 -7.99
C VAL A 71 -14.24 12.50 -7.03
N SER A 72 -15.00 13.50 -7.52
CA SER A 72 -15.65 14.47 -6.64
C SER A 72 -16.76 13.85 -5.80
N ALA A 73 -17.55 12.92 -6.34
CA ALA A 73 -18.55 12.17 -5.58
C ALA A 73 -17.90 11.32 -4.48
N GLU A 74 -16.77 10.69 -4.77
CA GLU A 74 -16.04 9.90 -3.76
C GLU A 74 -15.41 10.80 -2.68
N LEU A 75 -14.88 11.96 -3.06
CA LEU A 75 -14.36 12.96 -2.12
C LEU A 75 -15.46 13.47 -1.18
N GLN A 76 -16.65 13.76 -1.71
CA GLN A 76 -17.81 14.13 -0.90
C GLN A 76 -18.24 12.99 0.04
N ARG A 77 -18.17 11.73 -0.42
CA ARG A 77 -18.52 10.55 0.39
C ARG A 77 -17.61 10.40 1.61
N VAL A 78 -16.34 10.78 1.50
CA VAL A 78 -15.37 10.70 2.61
C VAL A 78 -15.30 11.98 3.46
N GLY A 79 -16.17 12.95 3.22
CA GLY A 79 -16.26 14.18 4.01
C GLY A 79 -15.35 15.31 3.55
N ASP A 80 -15.03 15.36 2.26
CA ASP A 80 -14.17 16.38 1.63
C ASP A 80 -12.73 16.39 2.14
N ASP A 81 -12.29 15.26 2.71
CA ASP A 81 -10.92 15.04 3.18
C ASP A 81 -10.10 14.33 2.08
N PRO A 82 -9.16 15.04 1.41
CA PRO A 82 -8.36 14.45 0.34
C PRO A 82 -7.43 13.34 0.84
N SER A 83 -7.05 13.35 2.12
CA SER A 83 -6.17 12.31 2.69
C SER A 83 -6.84 10.93 2.75
N ARG A 84 -8.17 10.90 2.59
CA ARG A 84 -9.00 9.70 2.63
C ARG A 84 -9.35 9.14 1.26
N VAL A 85 -8.87 9.76 0.18
CA VAL A 85 -8.99 9.24 -1.19
C VAL A 85 -7.58 9.03 -1.75
N ASN A 86 -7.28 7.81 -2.18
CA ASN A 86 -6.00 7.51 -2.81
C ASN A 86 -6.23 7.26 -4.30
N VAL A 87 -5.62 8.06 -5.17
CA VAL A 87 -5.78 7.91 -6.62
C VAL A 87 -4.54 7.26 -7.22
N VAL A 88 -4.71 6.07 -7.80
CA VAL A 88 -3.63 5.33 -8.46
C VAL A 88 -3.84 5.40 -9.97
N ILE A 89 -2.91 6.00 -10.68
CA ILE A 89 -2.95 6.11 -12.14
C ILE A 89 -2.04 5.05 -12.76
N ARG A 90 -2.60 4.19 -13.60
CA ARG A 90 -1.89 3.16 -14.37
C ARG A 90 -1.96 3.51 -15.84
N ALA A 91 -0.83 3.82 -16.45
CA ALA A 91 -0.76 4.11 -17.87
C ALA A 91 -0.14 2.94 -18.64
N ASP A 92 -0.68 2.66 -19.82
CA ASP A 92 -0.07 1.72 -20.76
C ASP A 92 1.30 2.23 -21.22
N ARG A 93 2.26 1.32 -21.34
CA ARG A 93 3.65 1.65 -21.73
C ARG A 93 3.75 2.28 -23.13
N ASN A 94 2.84 1.90 -24.03
CA ASN A 94 2.82 2.39 -25.41
C ASN A 94 1.92 3.63 -25.59
N GLY A 95 1.21 4.05 -24.54
CA GLY A 95 0.36 5.23 -24.55
C GLY A 95 1.13 6.54 -24.48
N LYS A 96 0.51 7.63 -24.95
CA LYS A 96 1.09 8.97 -24.82
C LYS A 96 0.98 9.47 -23.38
N SER A 97 1.97 10.24 -22.91
CA SER A 97 1.94 10.84 -21.56
C SER A 97 0.97 12.02 -21.42
N GLY A 98 0.44 12.55 -22.53
CA GLY A 98 -0.45 13.73 -22.54
C GLY A 98 -1.74 13.55 -21.72
N PRO A 99 -2.55 12.50 -21.97
CA PRO A 99 -3.74 12.18 -21.19
C PRO A 99 -3.47 12.05 -19.68
N VAL A 100 -2.41 11.36 -19.30
CA VAL A 100 -2.01 11.19 -17.89
C VAL A 100 -1.74 12.54 -17.23
N ASN A 101 -0.99 13.41 -17.91
CA ASN A 101 -0.66 14.73 -17.36
C ASN A 101 -1.90 15.63 -17.21
N ARG A 102 -2.89 15.51 -18.12
CA ARG A 102 -4.18 16.20 -18.01
C ARG A 102 -4.96 15.71 -16.78
N ILE A 103 -4.98 14.40 -16.53
CA ILE A 103 -5.65 13.81 -15.37
C ILE A 103 -4.99 14.28 -14.07
N VAL A 104 -3.65 14.19 -13.97
CA VAL A 104 -2.89 14.66 -12.80
C VAL A 104 -3.14 16.15 -12.56
N SER A 105 -3.12 16.98 -13.61
CA SER A 105 -3.39 18.42 -13.48
C SER A 105 -4.83 18.71 -13.05
N ALA A 106 -5.80 17.89 -13.48
CA ALA A 106 -7.20 18.03 -13.08
C ALA A 106 -7.39 17.63 -11.61
N LEU A 107 -6.78 16.53 -11.17
CA LEU A 107 -6.84 16.04 -9.78
C LEU A 107 -6.10 16.97 -8.81
N GLY A 108 -4.93 17.48 -9.20
CA GLY A 108 -4.17 18.43 -8.36
C GLY A 108 -4.91 19.74 -8.10
N ARG A 109 -5.85 20.14 -8.97
CA ARG A 109 -6.75 21.29 -8.71
C ARG A 109 -7.81 20.99 -7.65
N MET A 110 -8.11 19.72 -7.41
CA MET A 110 -9.05 19.24 -6.40
C MET A 110 -8.38 18.98 -5.05
N GLN A 111 -7.09 19.34 -4.89
CA GLN A 111 -6.26 19.08 -3.71
C GLN A 111 -6.11 17.59 -3.34
N ILE A 112 -6.24 16.70 -4.33
CA ILE A 112 -6.01 15.25 -4.21
C ILE A 112 -4.62 14.91 -4.74
#